data_AF-A0A7Y2CSM4-F1
#
_entry.id   AF-A0A7Y2CSM4-F1
#
_cell.length_a   1.000
_cell.length_b   1.000
_cell.length_c   1.000
_cell.angle_alpha   90.00
_cell.angle_beta   90.00
_cell.angle_gamma   90.00
#
_symmetry.space_group_name_H-M   'P 1'
#
loop_
_entity.id
_entity.type
_entity.pdbx_description
1 polymer ?
#
loop_
_entity_poly.entity_id
_entity_poly.type
_entity_poly.pdbx_seq_one_letter_code
_entity_poly.pdbx_strand_id
1 'polypeptide(L)'
;MTADKNIPGQDDSGLLPGSSVLERLWRGGVVLSPLELRIVSLFVEHSPADFQSVLREQLGAANLVQRSPDWTELRFYTMDKGRVDRSGLAELPIRPGEIKLLSMAFLVEGATEPIHANFWAVDRRFVIINFDRSIKTFRHIVDIHLQKVRQSWRSNMEPK
;
A
#
# COMPACT_ATOMS: atom_id res chain seq x y z
N MET A 1 26.43 13.84 36.93
CA MET A 1 26.69 13.08 35.70
C MET A 1 26.05 11.72 35.82
N THR A 2 24.80 11.57 35.37
CA THR A 2 24.31 10.43 34.58
C THR A 2 23.05 10.93 33.88
N ALA A 3 23.03 10.87 32.56
CA ALA A 3 21.97 11.40 31.72
C ALA A 3 20.84 10.38 31.59
N ASP A 4 19.62 10.76 31.97
CA ASP A 4 18.40 10.08 31.55
C ASP A 4 18.14 10.41 30.07
N LYS A 5 18.27 9.40 29.22
CA LYS A 5 17.92 9.49 27.81
C LYS A 5 16.42 9.33 27.67
N ASN A 6 15.71 10.47 27.61
CA ASN A 6 14.43 10.55 26.94
C ASN A 6 14.60 10.08 25.49
N ILE A 7 13.87 9.03 25.10
CA ILE A 7 13.71 8.62 23.70
C ILE A 7 12.33 9.15 23.25
N PRO A 8 12.26 10.22 22.45
CA PRO A 8 11.01 10.65 21.83
C PRO A 8 10.86 10.01 20.45
N GLY A 9 9.68 9.46 20.16
CA GLY A 9 9.22 9.24 18.78
C GLY A 9 8.96 7.80 18.33
N GLN A 10 8.51 6.92 19.23
CA GLN A 10 7.91 5.64 18.82
C GLN A 10 6.45 5.89 18.41
N ASP A 11 6.24 6.33 17.16
CA ASP A 11 4.90 6.48 16.57
C ASP A 11 4.35 5.09 16.19
N ASP A 12 3.70 4.44 17.16
CA ASP A 12 3.06 3.12 17.08
C ASP A 12 1.65 3.18 16.42
N SER A 13 1.45 4.12 15.48
CA SER A 13 0.10 4.54 15.07
C SER A 13 -0.48 3.82 13.85
N GLY A 14 0.21 2.81 13.29
CA GLY A 14 -0.29 2.18 12.06
C GLY A 14 -0.46 3.21 10.94
N LEU A 15 0.53 4.08 10.75
CA LEU A 15 0.51 5.11 9.71
C LEU A 15 1.58 4.85 8.67
N LEU A 16 1.29 5.22 7.43
CA LEU A 16 2.31 5.37 6.40
C LEU A 16 3.31 6.46 6.88
N PRO A 17 4.62 6.25 6.74
CA PRO A 17 5.63 7.17 7.28
C PRO A 17 5.47 8.58 6.65
N GLY A 18 5.33 9.60 7.50
CA GLY A 18 5.43 11.02 7.10
C GLY A 18 4.15 11.86 7.12
N SER A 19 3.01 11.36 7.62
CA SER A 19 1.77 12.17 7.73
C SER A 19 1.04 11.91 9.04
N SER A 20 0.68 12.97 9.78
CA SER A 20 -0.08 12.82 11.03
C SER A 20 -1.51 12.33 10.75
N VAL A 21 -2.08 11.53 11.68
CA VAL A 21 -3.48 11.04 11.61
C VAL A 21 -4.46 12.20 11.37
N LEU A 22 -4.20 13.33 12.03
CA LEU A 22 -5.00 14.54 11.99
C LEU A 22 -4.98 15.22 10.61
N GLU A 23 -3.82 15.31 9.95
CA GLU A 23 -3.73 15.89 8.60
C GLU A 23 -4.43 15.03 7.55
N ARG A 24 -4.40 13.69 7.69
CA ARG A 24 -5.13 12.79 6.78
C ARG A 24 -6.64 12.93 6.96
N LEU A 25 -7.14 12.90 8.19
CA LEU A 25 -8.57 13.06 8.48
C LEU A 25 -9.13 14.39 7.95
N TRP A 26 -8.37 15.49 8.07
CA TRP A 26 -8.80 16.82 7.65
C TRP A 26 -8.79 17.01 6.12
N ARG A 27 -8.07 16.16 5.36
CA ARG A 27 -8.08 16.15 3.88
C ARG A 27 -9.11 15.19 3.28
N GLY A 28 -10.04 14.66 4.07
CA GLY A 28 -10.98 13.61 3.62
C GLY A 28 -10.29 12.26 3.40
N GLY A 29 -9.20 12.03 4.14
CA GLY A 29 -8.20 11.03 3.83
C GLY A 29 -8.70 9.60 3.87
N VAL A 30 -8.12 8.83 2.95
CA VAL A 30 -8.11 7.37 2.92
C VAL A 30 -8.02 6.79 4.34
N VAL A 31 -9.09 6.16 4.80
CA VAL A 31 -9.06 5.30 5.99
C VAL A 31 -8.86 3.88 5.50
N LEU A 32 -7.66 3.34 5.67
CA LEU A 32 -7.39 1.91 5.55
C LEU A 32 -7.75 1.21 6.86
N SER A 33 -8.28 0.00 6.77
CA SER A 33 -8.38 -0.88 7.94
C SER A 33 -6.97 -1.34 8.35
N PRO A 34 -6.77 -1.74 9.62
CA PRO A 34 -5.49 -2.22 10.12
C PRO A 34 -4.81 -3.27 9.22
N LEU A 35 -5.59 -4.24 8.73
CA LEU A 35 -5.07 -5.27 7.84
C LEU A 35 -4.57 -4.70 6.51
N GLU A 36 -5.37 -3.84 5.87
CA GLU A 36 -5.04 -3.26 4.57
C GLU A 36 -3.79 -2.38 4.65
N LEU A 37 -3.67 -1.60 5.72
CA LEU A 37 -2.47 -0.83 6.00
C LEU A 37 -1.26 -1.76 6.12
N ARG A 38 -1.35 -2.84 6.91
CA ARG A 38 -0.23 -3.77 7.07
C ARG A 38 0.17 -4.40 5.74
N ILE A 39 -0.81 -4.77 4.89
CA ILE A 39 -0.59 -5.29 3.54
C ILE A 39 0.13 -4.25 2.66
N VAL A 40 -0.29 -2.99 2.69
CA VAL A 40 0.36 -1.90 1.95
C VAL A 40 1.80 -1.69 2.43
N SER A 41 2.05 -1.70 3.73
CA SER A 41 3.40 -1.58 4.28
C SER A 41 4.30 -2.73 3.83
N LEU A 42 3.83 -3.98 3.95
CA LEU A 42 4.56 -5.15 3.46
C LEU A 42 4.86 -5.04 1.96
N PHE A 43 3.90 -4.58 1.16
CA PHE A 43 4.10 -4.37 -0.27
C PHE A 43 5.25 -3.41 -0.57
N VAL A 44 5.30 -2.27 0.12
CA VAL A 44 6.40 -1.30 -0.03
C VAL A 44 7.72 -1.92 0.45
N GLU A 45 7.75 -2.57 1.62
CA GLU A 45 8.94 -3.20 2.20
C GLU A 45 9.58 -4.25 1.27
N HIS A 46 8.74 -5.05 0.60
CA HIS A 46 9.19 -6.11 -0.31
C HIS A 46 9.30 -5.68 -1.78
N SER A 47 8.98 -4.43 -2.09
CA SER A 47 9.24 -3.85 -3.39
C SER A 47 10.73 -3.51 -3.57
N PRO A 48 11.22 -3.45 -4.82
CA PRO A 48 12.59 -3.03 -5.13
C PRO A 48 12.93 -1.68 -4.51
N ALA A 49 14.19 -1.48 -4.10
CA ALA A 49 14.62 -0.28 -3.39
C ALA A 49 14.31 1.02 -4.16
N ASP A 50 14.48 1.00 -5.47
CA ASP A 50 14.17 2.08 -6.41
C ASP A 50 12.66 2.37 -6.53
N PHE A 51 11.80 1.42 -6.16
CA PHE A 51 10.35 1.62 -6.17
C PHE A 51 9.86 2.18 -4.83
N GLN A 52 10.52 1.86 -3.72
CA GLN A 52 9.95 2.10 -2.38
C GLN A 52 9.68 3.57 -2.10
N SER A 53 10.60 4.48 -2.48
CA SER A 53 10.39 5.92 -2.31
C SER A 53 9.21 6.42 -3.13
N VAL A 54 9.17 6.06 -4.42
CA VAL A 54 8.08 6.41 -5.35
C VAL A 54 6.73 5.86 -4.85
N LEU A 55 6.69 4.61 -4.40
CA LEU A 55 5.47 4.00 -3.85
C LEU A 55 4.99 4.71 -2.60
N ARG A 56 5.88 5.06 -1.66
CA ARG A 56 5.52 5.82 -0.45
C ARG A 56 4.94 7.19 -0.82
N GLU A 57 5.55 7.88 -1.78
CA GLU A 57 5.04 9.15 -2.29
C GLU A 57 3.65 9.01 -2.92
N GLN A 58 3.48 8.08 -3.86
CA GLN A 58 2.19 7.82 -4.52
C GLN A 58 1.09 7.44 -3.52
N LEU A 59 1.39 6.53 -2.59
CA LEU A 59 0.45 6.10 -1.54
C LEU A 59 0.13 7.22 -0.54
N GLY A 60 1.12 8.05 -0.19
CA GLY A 60 0.94 9.21 0.68
C GLY A 60 0.13 10.34 0.02
N ALA A 61 0.20 10.46 -1.30
CA ALA A 61 -0.58 11.42 -2.07
C ALA A 61 -2.02 10.96 -2.36
N ALA A 62 -2.34 9.67 -2.16
CA ALA A 62 -3.69 9.16 -2.32
C ALA A 62 -4.62 9.74 -1.23
N ASN A 63 -5.67 10.43 -1.65
CA ASN A 63 -6.69 10.99 -0.75
C ASN A 63 -8.04 10.26 -0.84
N LEU A 64 -8.19 9.32 -1.77
CA LEU A 64 -9.36 8.46 -1.89
C LEU A 64 -8.95 6.99 -2.08
N VAL A 65 -9.56 6.09 -1.31
CA VAL A 65 -9.50 4.65 -1.56
C VAL A 65 -10.91 4.13 -1.70
N GLN A 66 -11.18 3.47 -2.82
CA GLN A 66 -12.43 2.77 -3.06
C GLN A 66 -12.23 1.29 -2.81
N ARG A 67 -13.19 0.69 -2.13
CA ARG A 67 -13.27 -0.76 -1.92
C ARG A 67 -14.34 -1.32 -2.83
N SER A 68 -14.08 -2.44 -3.48
CA SER A 68 -15.16 -3.23 -4.10
C SER A 68 -16.20 -3.62 -3.03
N PRO A 69 -17.50 -3.76 -3.37
CA PRO A 69 -18.53 -4.22 -2.43
C PRO A 69 -18.17 -5.51 -1.68
N ASP A 70 -17.47 -6.43 -2.37
CA ASP A 70 -17.07 -7.74 -1.84
C ASP A 70 -15.75 -7.72 -1.06
N TRP A 71 -15.11 -6.55 -0.91
CA TRP A 71 -13.81 -6.40 -0.25
C TRP A 71 -12.71 -7.31 -0.83
N THR A 72 -12.74 -7.52 -2.15
CA THR A 72 -11.71 -8.26 -2.91
C THR A 72 -10.79 -7.31 -3.67
N GLU A 73 -11.05 -6.00 -3.65
CA GLU A 73 -10.23 -5.02 -4.37
C GLU A 73 -10.16 -3.68 -3.62
N LEU A 74 -8.98 -3.06 -3.67
CA LEU A 74 -8.73 -1.68 -3.27
C LEU A 74 -8.20 -0.88 -4.46
N ARG A 75 -8.77 0.29 -4.69
CA ARG A 75 -8.31 1.26 -5.70
C ARG A 75 -7.89 2.55 -5.04
N PHE A 76 -6.68 3.01 -5.34
CA PHE A 76 -6.07 4.22 -4.79
C PHE A 76 -6.16 5.36 -5.81
N TYR A 77 -6.61 6.51 -5.34
CA TYR A 77 -6.78 7.71 -6.16
C TYR A 77 -6.25 8.94 -5.44
N THR A 78 -5.65 9.82 -6.24
CA THR A 78 -5.44 11.22 -5.88
C THR A 78 -6.51 12.02 -6.62
N MET A 79 -7.36 12.68 -5.86
CA MET A 79 -8.48 13.47 -6.35
C MET A 79 -8.15 14.97 -6.21
N ASP A 80 -8.25 15.72 -7.30
CA ASP A 80 -8.28 17.19 -7.28
C ASP A 80 -9.60 17.68 -7.88
N LYS A 81 -10.32 18.53 -7.14
CA LYS A 81 -11.60 19.12 -7.55
C LYS A 81 -12.60 18.11 -8.15
N GLY A 82 -12.69 16.92 -7.54
CA GLY A 82 -13.60 15.85 -7.94
C GLY A 82 -13.16 15.04 -9.16
N ARG A 83 -11.95 15.24 -9.67
CA ARG A 83 -11.36 14.45 -10.76
C ARG A 83 -10.12 13.72 -10.29
N VAL A 84 -9.83 12.56 -10.87
CA VAL A 84 -8.56 11.87 -10.64
C VAL A 84 -7.45 12.69 -11.28
N ASP A 85 -6.47 13.10 -10.49
CA ASP A 85 -5.25 13.79 -10.95
C ASP A 85 -4.02 13.00 -10.51
N ARG A 86 -3.16 12.69 -11.48
CA ARG A 86 -1.93 11.92 -11.29
C ARG A 86 -0.70 12.64 -11.86
N SER A 87 -0.88 13.86 -12.33
CA SER A 87 0.13 14.62 -13.09
C SER A 87 1.34 14.99 -12.24
N GLY A 88 1.15 15.21 -10.94
CA GLY A 88 2.23 15.58 -9.99
C GLY A 88 2.88 14.41 -9.26
N LEU A 89 2.54 13.15 -9.57
CA LEU A 89 3.10 11.99 -8.87
C LEU A 89 4.36 11.49 -9.59
N ALA A 90 5.42 11.19 -8.83
CA ALA A 90 6.56 10.45 -9.34
C ALA A 90 6.12 9.13 -10.00
N GLU A 91 6.86 8.67 -11.01
CA GLU A 91 6.56 7.46 -11.78
C GLU A 91 7.49 6.31 -11.40
N LEU A 92 6.95 5.09 -11.41
CA LEU A 92 7.74 3.87 -11.23
C LEU A 92 8.63 3.65 -12.47
N PRO A 93 9.85 3.13 -12.32
CA PRO A 93 10.79 2.89 -13.42
C PRO A 93 10.44 1.61 -14.20
N ILE A 94 9.20 1.53 -14.67
CA ILE A 94 8.63 0.43 -15.45
C ILE A 94 8.02 0.99 -16.72
N ARG A 95 7.79 0.14 -17.71
CA ARG A 95 7.11 0.51 -18.96
C ARG A 95 5.67 0.96 -18.69
N PRO A 96 5.10 1.85 -19.53
CA PRO A 96 3.69 2.23 -19.46
C PRO A 96 2.76 1.04 -19.72
N GLY A 97 1.47 1.20 -19.39
CA GLY A 97 0.46 0.13 -19.43
C GLY A 97 0.13 -0.47 -18.06
N GLU A 98 -0.63 -1.58 -18.08
CA GLU A 98 -1.05 -2.30 -16.89
C GLU A 98 -0.04 -3.38 -16.52
N ILE A 99 0.69 -3.16 -15.43
CA ILE A 99 1.80 -4.00 -15.00
C ILE A 99 1.51 -4.54 -13.60
N LYS A 100 1.49 -5.86 -13.46
CA LYS A 100 1.55 -6.51 -12.15
C LYS A 100 2.95 -6.31 -11.57
N LEU A 101 3.03 -5.64 -10.44
CA LEU A 101 4.28 -5.39 -9.74
C LEU A 101 4.71 -6.62 -8.96
N LEU A 102 3.80 -7.12 -8.12
CA LEU A 102 4.11 -8.12 -7.11
C LEU A 102 2.86 -8.95 -6.78
N SER A 103 3.07 -10.19 -6.37
CA SER A 103 2.05 -11.03 -5.74
C SER A 103 2.53 -11.47 -4.35
N MET A 104 1.68 -11.39 -3.34
CA MET A 104 1.93 -11.88 -1.98
C MET A 104 0.96 -13.00 -1.63
N ALA A 105 1.43 -13.98 -0.86
CA ALA A 105 0.59 -14.90 -0.13
C ALA A 105 0.88 -14.73 1.36
N PHE A 106 -0.16 -14.57 2.16
CA PHE A 106 -0.01 -14.38 3.60
C PHE A 106 -1.12 -15.08 4.37
N LEU A 107 -0.79 -15.55 5.56
CA LEU A 107 -1.73 -16.11 6.51
C LEU A 107 -2.08 -15.05 7.55
N VAL A 108 -3.36 -14.92 7.85
CA VAL A 108 -3.88 -14.06 8.93
C VAL A 108 -4.46 -14.94 10.02
N GLU A 109 -4.50 -14.44 11.25
CA GLU A 109 -5.14 -15.16 12.35
C GLU A 109 -6.59 -15.52 12.01
N GLY A 110 -6.98 -16.78 12.28
CA GLY A 110 -8.33 -17.29 11.98
C GLY A 110 -8.59 -17.67 10.52
N ALA A 111 -7.66 -17.43 9.58
CA ALA A 111 -7.75 -17.99 8.25
C ALA A 111 -7.17 -19.41 8.20
N THR A 112 -7.87 -20.34 7.55
CA THR A 112 -7.39 -21.72 7.32
C THR A 112 -6.47 -21.83 6.11
N GLU A 113 -6.59 -20.89 5.17
CA GLU A 113 -5.83 -20.85 3.93
C GLU A 113 -5.16 -19.48 3.76
N PRO A 114 -4.03 -19.42 3.03
CA PRO A 114 -3.38 -18.14 2.70
C PRO A 114 -4.29 -17.26 1.83
N ILE A 115 -4.28 -15.97 2.12
CA ILE A 115 -4.88 -14.94 1.26
C ILE A 115 -3.82 -14.52 0.24
N HIS A 116 -4.22 -14.42 -1.02
CA HIS A 116 -3.35 -14.00 -2.11
C HIS A 116 -3.69 -12.57 -2.54
N ALA A 117 -2.70 -11.68 -2.48
CA ALA A 117 -2.82 -10.31 -2.95
C ALA A 117 -1.97 -10.07 -4.21
N ASN A 118 -2.50 -9.34 -5.18
CA ASN A 118 -1.80 -8.88 -6.37
C ASN A 118 -1.78 -7.36 -6.41
N PHE A 119 -0.62 -6.78 -6.70
CA PHE A 119 -0.37 -5.34 -6.71
C PHE A 119 -0.13 -4.88 -8.14
N TRP A 120 -0.88 -3.89 -8.58
CA TRP A 120 -0.89 -3.45 -9.97
C TRP A 120 -0.56 -1.96 -10.10
N ALA A 121 0.22 -1.65 -11.13
CA ALA A 121 0.43 -0.31 -11.62
C ALA A 121 -0.26 -0.13 -12.98
N VAL A 122 -0.75 1.08 -13.23
CA VAL A 122 -1.27 1.52 -14.52
C VAL A 122 -0.51 2.78 -14.91
N ASP A 123 0.08 2.77 -16.10
CA ASP A 123 0.88 3.88 -16.63
C ASP A 123 1.90 4.38 -15.60
N ARG A 124 2.69 3.41 -15.11
CA ARG A 124 3.82 3.63 -14.18
C ARG A 124 3.43 4.13 -12.79
N ARG A 125 2.15 4.08 -12.42
CA ARG A 125 1.66 4.52 -11.11
C ARG A 125 0.93 3.37 -10.43
N PHE A 126 1.17 3.17 -9.14
CA PHE A 126 0.43 2.19 -8.35
C PHE A 126 -1.04 2.59 -8.24
N VAL A 127 -1.95 1.63 -8.45
CA VAL A 127 -3.40 1.93 -8.45
C VAL A 127 -4.22 0.89 -7.70
N ILE A 128 -3.91 -0.40 -7.81
CA ILE A 128 -4.85 -1.46 -7.39
C ILE A 128 -4.17 -2.54 -6.56
N ILE A 129 -4.89 -3.02 -5.55
CA ILE A 129 -4.65 -4.28 -4.85
C ILE A 129 -5.86 -5.20 -5.06
N ASN A 130 -5.65 -6.40 -5.57
CA ASN A 130 -6.68 -7.43 -5.73
C ASN A 130 -6.38 -8.61 -4.81
N PHE A 131 -7.41 -9.12 -4.16
CA PHE A 131 -7.38 -10.31 -3.33
C PHE A 131 -8.10 -11.46 -4.04
N ASP A 132 -7.63 -12.69 -3.83
CA ASP A 132 -8.32 -13.90 -4.30
C ASP A 132 -9.65 -14.16 -3.60
N ARG A 133 -9.82 -13.59 -2.39
CA ARG A 133 -11.03 -13.72 -1.56
C ARG A 133 -11.29 -12.45 -0.76
N SER A 134 -12.50 -12.33 -0.22
CA SER A 134 -12.88 -11.19 0.61
C SER A 134 -12.03 -11.10 1.87
N ILE A 135 -11.52 -9.91 2.19
CA ILE A 135 -10.76 -9.66 3.42
C ILE A 135 -11.59 -8.99 4.53
N LYS A 136 -12.89 -8.80 4.31
CA LYS A 136 -13.78 -8.01 5.18
C LYS A 136 -13.82 -8.51 6.63
N THR A 137 -13.80 -9.82 6.82
CA THR A 137 -13.85 -10.48 8.13
C THR A 137 -12.56 -10.30 8.92
N PHE A 138 -11.44 -10.04 8.24
CA PHE A 138 -10.11 -9.92 8.82
C PHE A 138 -9.66 -8.46 8.99
N ARG A 139 -10.52 -7.47 8.68
CA ARG A 139 -10.16 -6.05 8.60
C ARG A 139 -9.45 -5.49 9.84
N HIS A 140 -9.72 -6.04 11.02
CA HIS A 140 -9.16 -5.57 12.29
C HIS A 140 -7.83 -6.23 12.68
N ILE A 141 -7.40 -7.25 11.93
CA ILE A 141 -6.18 -8.01 12.21
C ILE A 141 -4.96 -7.20 11.75
N VAL A 142 -3.94 -7.12 12.60
CA VAL A 142 -2.64 -6.50 12.29
C VAL A 142 -1.54 -7.54 12.06
N ASP A 143 -1.68 -8.71 12.68
CA ASP A 143 -0.69 -9.76 12.60
C ASP A 143 -0.87 -10.59 11.33
N ILE A 144 0.08 -10.42 10.43
CA ILE A 144 0.14 -11.11 9.14
C ILE A 144 1.43 -11.91 9.08
N HIS A 145 1.31 -13.21 8.80
CA HIS A 145 2.45 -14.06 8.50
C HIS A 145 2.64 -14.13 6.98
N LEU A 146 3.62 -13.39 6.47
CA LEU A 146 3.96 -13.40 5.04
C LEU A 146 4.62 -14.73 4.66
N GLN A 147 3.98 -15.49 3.79
CA GLN A 147 4.46 -16.81 3.39
C GLN A 147 5.26 -16.78 2.09
N LYS A 148 4.83 -15.96 1.13
CA LYS A 148 5.44 -15.93 -0.21
C LYS A 148 5.35 -14.56 -0.85
N VAL A 149 6.41 -14.20 -1.54
CA VAL A 149 6.49 -13.01 -2.40
C VAL A 149 6.93 -13.44 -3.79
N ARG A 150 6.19 -13.02 -4.82
CA ARG A 150 6.55 -13.21 -6.23
C ARG A 150 6.66 -11.87 -6.93
N GLN A 151 7.85 -11.55 -7.38
CA GLN A 151 8.13 -10.35 -8.17
C GLN A 151 7.69 -10.56 -9.62
N SER A 152 6.91 -9.62 -10.17
CA SER A 152 6.41 -9.66 -11.55
C SER A 152 6.88 -8.47 -12.40
N TRP A 153 7.46 -7.44 -11.77
CA TRP A 153 7.95 -6.22 -12.40
C TRP A 153 9.21 -6.41 -13.28
N ARG A 154 10.03 -7.44 -13.06
CA ARG A 154 11.38 -7.58 -13.66
C ARG A 154 11.40 -7.53 -15.20
N SER A 155 10.42 -8.15 -15.86
CA SER A 155 10.32 -8.14 -17.32
C SER A 155 9.81 -6.82 -17.90
N ASN A 156 9.40 -5.89 -17.04
CA ASN A 156 8.73 -4.64 -17.40
C ASN A 156 9.55 -3.40 -17.03
N MET A 157 10.82 -3.56 -16.65
CA MET A 157 11.72 -2.43 -16.41
C MET A 157 11.94 -1.62 -17.70
N GLU A 158 12.04 -0.30 -17.57
CA GLU A 158 12.55 0.54 -18.65
C GLU A 158 14.06 0.25 -18.85
N PRO A 159 14.55 0.21 -20.10
CA PRO A 159 15.99 0.18 -20.35
C PRO A 159 16.61 1.46 -19.77
N LYS A 160 17.72 1.33 -19.04
CA LYS A 160 18.52 2.47 -18.59
C LYS A 160 19.22 3.14 -19.76
#